data_AF-A0A1G1FSE8-F1
#
_entry.id   AF-A0A1G1FSE8-F1
#
_cell.length_a   1.000
_cell.length_b   1.000
_cell.length_c   1.000
_cell.angle_alpha   90.00
_cell.angle_beta   90.00
_cell.angle_gamma   90.00
#
_symmetry.space_group_name_H-M   'P 1'
#
loop_
_entity.id
_entity.type
_entity.pdbx_description
1 polymer ?
#
loop_
_entity_poly.entity_id
_entity_poly.type
_entity_poly.pdbx_seq_one_letter_code
_entity_poly.pdbx_strand_id
1 'polypeptide(L)' 'MALAAACGHAVIRQRTDGPGLESLSRLGGQLALTDLALFTEARYTRHPSQADLHAPFQDHPSALEHFPSGSFVPPPMRIQ' A
#
# COMPACT_ATOMS: atom_id res chain seq x y z
N MET A 1 -17.53 10.01 -17.30
CA MET A 1 -16.79 9.47 -18.47
C MET A 1 -15.32 9.19 -18.16
N ALA A 2 -14.51 10.16 -17.71
CA ALA A 2 -13.08 9.93 -17.40
C ALA A 2 -12.83 8.88 -16.30
N LEU A 3 -13.61 8.89 -15.21
CA LEU A 3 -13.48 7.91 -14.12
C LEU A 3 -13.74 6.47 -14.61
N ALA A 4 -14.76 6.27 -15.45
CA ALA A 4 -15.07 4.96 -16.01
C ALA A 4 -13.95 4.44 -16.92
N ALA A 5 -13.33 5.32 -17.72
CA ALA A 5 -12.16 4.97 -18.52
C ALA A 5 -10.94 4.61 -17.66
N ALA A 6 -10.70 5.36 -16.57
CA ALA A 6 -9.63 5.07 -15.61
C ALA A 6 -9.86 3.71 -14.90
N CYS A 7 -11.10 3.42 -14.47
CA CYS A 7 -11.45 2.13 -13.90
C CYS A 7 -11.28 0.98 -14.92
N GLY A 8 -11.71 1.18 -16.17
CA GLY A 8 -11.50 0.20 -17.23
C GLY A 8 -10.01 -0.06 -17.50
N HIS A 9 -9.20 1.00 -17.55
CA HIS A 9 -7.74 0.88 -17.69
C HIS A 9 -7.11 0.15 -16.50
N ALA A 10 -7.51 0.48 -15.27
CA ALA A 10 -7.01 -0.16 -14.06
C ALA A 10 -7.32 -1.66 -14.04
N VAL A 11 -8.53 -2.07 -14.44
CA VAL A 11 -8.92 -3.49 -14.52
C VAL A 11 -8.09 -4.23 -15.58
N ILE A 12 -7.83 -3.62 -16.74
CA ILE A 12 -7.01 -4.23 -17.79
C ILE A 12 -5.55 -4.36 -17.33
N ARG A 13 -5.00 -3.31 -16.69
CA ARG A 13 -3.68 -3.32 -16.05
C ARG A 13 -3.55 -4.45 -15.03
N GLN A 14 -4.49 -4.53 -14.09
CA GLN A 14 -4.48 -5.56 -13.05
C GLN A 14 -4.44 -6.98 -13.61
N ARG A 15 -5.11 -7.24 -14.74
CA ARG A 15 -5.11 -8.55 -15.40
C ARG A 15 -3.81 -8.85 -16.16
N THR A 16 -3.07 -7.82 -16.57
CA THR A 16 -1.86 -7.95 -17.39
C THR A 16 -0.57 -7.83 -16.58
N ASP A 17 -0.61 -7.27 -15.37
CA ASP A 17 0.56 -7.04 -14.52
C ASP A 17 1.09 -8.31 -13.80
N GLY A 18 0.38 -9.46 -13.90
CA GLY A 18 0.74 -10.73 -13.24
C GLY A 18 2.20 -11.17 -13.41
N PRO A 19 2.75 -11.25 -14.64
CA PRO A 19 4.15 -11.64 -14.86
C PRO A 19 5.18 -10.68 -14.23
N GLY A 20 4.83 -9.39 -14.12
CA GLY A 20 5.67 -8.38 -13.49
C GLY A 20 5.73 -8.56 -11.97
N LEU A 21 4.58 -8.83 -11.34
CA LEU A 21 4.49 -9.08 -9.90
C LEU A 21 5.25 -10.34 -9.48
N GLU A 22 5.18 -11.41 -10.28
CA GLU A 22 5.97 -12.64 -10.04
C GLU A 22 7.48 -12.36 -10.09
N SER A 23 7.93 -11.55 -11.06
CA SER A 23 9.33 -11.16 -11.19
C SER A 23 9.82 -10.34 -9.98
N LEU A 24 9.00 -9.40 -9.50
CA LEU A 24 9.29 -8.60 -8.30
C LEU A 24 9.31 -9.46 -7.03
N SER A 25 8.37 -10.38 -6.88
CA SER A 25 8.33 -11.33 -5.76
C SER A 25 9.59 -12.20 -5.71
N ARG A 26 10.01 -12.74 -6.88
CA ARG A 26 11.25 -13.51 -6.99
C ARG A 26 12.48 -12.67 -6.61
N LEU A 27 12.54 -11.42 -7.08
CA LEU A 27 13.63 -10.51 -6.72
C LEU A 27 13.65 -10.21 -5.22
N GLY A 28 12.49 -9.98 -4.61
CA GLY A 28 12.36 -9.77 -3.16
C GLY A 28 12.91 -10.94 -2.35
N GLY A 29 12.58 -12.18 -2.76
CA GLY A 29 13.14 -13.39 -2.16
C GLY A 29 14.66 -13.51 -2.32
N GLN A 30 15.20 -13.17 -3.50
CA GLN A 30 16.65 -13.18 -3.76
C GLN A 30 17.40 -12.15 -2.92
N LEU A 31 16.77 -11.01 -2.62
CA LEU A 31 17.33 -9.94 -1.80
C LEU A 31 17.09 -10.14 -0.30
N ALA A 32 16.43 -11.23 0.10
CA ALA A 32 16.02 -11.50 1.48
C ALA A 32 15.23 -10.32 2.11
N LEU A 33 14.42 -9.63 1.31
CA LEU A 33 13.52 -8.60 1.83
C LEU A 33 12.43 -9.29 2.64
N THR A 34 12.38 -8.99 3.95
CA THR A 34 11.44 -9.61 4.89
C THR A 34 10.02 -9.06 4.76
N ASP A 35 9.88 -7.83 4.27
CA ASP A 35 8.63 -7.08 4.30
C ASP A 35 8.28 -6.48 2.93
N LEU A 36 7.01 -6.63 2.55
CA LEU A 36 6.47 -6.04 1.33
C LEU A 36 6.01 -4.62 1.64
N ALA A 37 6.75 -3.62 1.14
CA ALA A 37 6.29 -2.23 1.17
C ALA A 37 5.21 -2.01 0.11
N LEU A 38 3.94 -1.97 0.52
CA LEU A 38 2.80 -1.75 -0.39
C LEU A 38 2.78 -0.33 -0.97
N PHE A 39 3.29 0.62 -0.19
CA PHE A 39 3.42 2.02 -0.56
C PHE A 39 4.80 2.52 -0.13
N THR A 40 5.34 3.51 -0.85
CA THR A 40 6.62 4.16 -0.50
C THR A 40 6.41 5.51 0.21
N GLU A 41 5.16 5.98 0.24
CA GLU A 41 4.73 7.27 0.75
C GLU A 41 4.62 7.26 2.30
N ALA A 42 3.40 7.41 2.84
CA ALA A 42 3.12 7.49 4.26
C ALA A 42 3.66 6.28 5.03
N ARG A 43 4.32 6.54 6.16
CA ARG A 43 5.10 5.53 6.90
C ARG A 43 4.21 4.38 7.41
N TYR A 44 3.03 4.69 7.89
CA TYR A 44 2.04 3.71 8.37
C TYR A 44 1.38 2.90 7.24
N THR A 45 1.57 3.30 5.98
CA THR A 45 1.00 2.61 4.82
C THR A 45 1.95 1.56 4.24
N ARG A 46 3.25 1.61 4.55
CA ARG A 46 4.24 0.68 3.98
C ARG A 46 4.05 -0.74 4.47
N HIS A 47 3.83 -0.90 5.77
CA HIS A 47 3.59 -2.20 6.38
C HIS A 47 2.49 -2.09 7.45
N PRO A 48 1.21 -2.15 7.05
CA PRO A 48 0.09 -1.85 7.96
C PRO A 48 0.09 -2.69 9.25
N SER A 49 0.62 -3.92 9.23
CA SER A 49 0.71 -4.79 10.42
C SER A 49 1.94 -4.53 11.31
N GLN A 50 2.93 -3.77 10.83
CA GLN A 50 4.15 -3.41 11.58
C GLN A 50 4.26 -1.89 11.82
N ALA A 51 3.25 -1.13 11.42
CA ALA A 51 3.21 0.31 11.66
C ALA A 51 3.17 0.57 13.17
N ASP A 52 4.17 1.29 13.69
CA ASP A 52 4.21 1.72 15.07
C ASP A 52 3.08 2.72 15.36
N LEU A 53 2.18 2.39 16.29
CA LEU A 53 1.05 3.23 16.69
C LEU A 53 1.47 4.46 17.52
N HIS A 54 2.71 4.50 18.01
CA HIS A 54 3.18 5.47 19.00
C HIS A 54 4.44 6.25 18.58
N ALA A 55 4.84 6.18 17.31
CA ALA A 55 5.98 6.96 16.84
C ALA A 55 5.63 8.47 16.78
N PRO A 56 6.50 9.36 17.28
CA PRO A 56 6.29 10.79 17.21
C PRO A 56 6.20 11.29 15.76
N PHE A 57 5.28 12.22 15.50
CA PHE A 57 4.97 12.78 14.17
C PHE A 57 4.46 11.76 13.14
N GLN A 58 3.89 10.63 13.56
CA GLN A 58 3.11 9.81 12.64
C GLN A 58 1.72 10.40 12.40
N ASP A 59 1.40 10.57 11.12
CA ASP A 59 0.02 10.71 10.66
C ASP A 59 -0.73 9.40 10.91
N HIS A 60 -2.00 9.50 11.29
CA HIS A 60 -2.86 8.33 11.51
C HIS A 60 -3.58 7.94 10.22
N PRO A 61 -4.03 6.68 10.06
CA PRO A 61 -4.93 6.33 8.98
C PRO A 61 -6.10 7.32 8.87
N SER A 62 -6.41 7.79 7.67
CA SER A 62 -7.38 8.88 7.38
C SER A 62 -7.04 10.30 7.87
N ALA A 63 -5.79 10.59 8.24
CA ALA A 63 -5.34 11.95 8.48
C ALA A 63 -5.44 12.83 7.21
N LEU A 64 -5.59 14.15 7.39
CA LEU A 64 -5.52 15.12 6.31
C LEU A 64 -4.05 15.36 5.93
N GLU A 65 -3.51 14.47 5.12
CA GLU A 65 -2.13 14.51 4.63
C GLU A 65 -2.06 14.52 3.10
N HIS A 66 -0.85 14.74 2.56
CA HIS A 66 -0.62 14.80 1.12
C HIS A 66 -0.51 13.44 0.43
N PHE A 67 -0.39 12.36 1.20
CA PHE A 67 -0.16 11.02 0.67
C PHE A 67 -1.49 10.31 0.38
N PRO A 68 -1.80 10.01 -0.90
CA PRO A 68 -3.04 9.33 -1.26
C PRO A 68 -3.14 7.92 -0.63
N SER A 69 -1.99 7.27 -0.39
CA SER A 69 -1.92 5.94 0.23
C SER A 69 -2.62 5.88 1.59
N GLY A 70 -2.66 6.99 2.33
CA GLY A 70 -3.31 7.09 3.64
C GLY A 70 -4.81 6.82 3.63
N SER A 71 -5.47 6.98 2.47
CA SER A 71 -6.91 6.70 2.29
C SER A 71 -7.22 5.21 2.11
N PHE A 72 -6.23 4.37 1.82
CA PHE A 72 -6.41 2.93 1.62
C PHE A 72 -6.20 2.10 2.88
N VAL A 73 -5.66 2.69 3.95
CA VAL A 73 -5.42 2.01 5.21
C VAL A 73 -6.56 2.32 6.18
N PRO A 74 -7.32 1.32 6.64
CA PRO A 74 -8.35 1.53 7.65
C PRO A 74 -7.71 1.79 9.03
N PRO A 75 -8.43 2.48 9.95
CA PRO A 75 -7.98 2.58 11.33
C PRO A 75 -7.85 1.20 11.98
N PRO A 76 -6.94 1.01 12.94
CA PRO A 76 -6.73 -0.27 13.61
C PRO A 76 -8.00 -0.74 14.31
N MET A 77 -8.28 -2.04 14.19
CA MET A 77 -9.44 -2.66 14.83
C MET A 77 -9.17 -2.80 16.32
N ARG A 78 -9.97 -2.13 17.16
CA ARG A 78 -9.86 -2.26 18.63
C ARG A 78 -10.37 -3.63 19.06
N ILE A 79 -9.46 -4.54 19.39
CA ILE A 79 -9.78 -5.81 20.03
C ILE A 79 -10.14 -5.48 21.49
N GLN A 80 -11.37 -5.81 21.92
CA GLN A 80 -11.82 -5.63 23.30
C GLN A 80 -11.33 -6.76 24.20
#